data_AF-A0A3S0QSL4-F1
#
_entry.id   AF-A0A3S0QSL4-F1
#
_cell.length_a   1.000
_cell.length_b   1.000
_cell.length_c   1.000
_cell.angle_alpha   90.00
_cell.angle_beta   90.00
_cell.angle_gamma   90.00
#
_symmetry.space_group_name_H-M   'P 1'
#
loop_
_entity.id
_entity.type
_entity.pdbx_description
1 polymer ?
#
loop_
_entity_poly.entity_id
_entity_poly.type
_entity_poly.pdbx_seq_one_letter_code
_entity_poly.pdbx_strand_id
1 'polypeptide(L)'
;MKSGTYPSKYAAPKGLFTVGKTKFKWYDLAIDPAEITPQDIYNAQHCIENAAENFQDIEDLGFVIMHRCGKNYLLLVCTWRSENELWESVYYDGSGNFEIWDRNKTHLPTYCVWEMGIVYHESRAWKKYLGTTKDEDDKKNYLADLFEGEV
;
A
#
# COMPACT_ATOMS: atom_id res chain seq x y z
N MET A 1 33.59 -10.53 -4.60
CA MET A 1 32.21 -11.05 -4.52
C MET A 1 31.80 -11.49 -5.91
N LYS A 2 31.22 -12.68 -6.09
CA LYS A 2 30.51 -13.01 -7.34
C LYS A 2 29.21 -12.21 -7.31
N SER A 3 29.02 -11.28 -8.25
CA SER A 3 27.79 -10.47 -8.33
C SER A 3 26.71 -11.26 -9.06
N GLY A 4 25.68 -11.69 -8.33
CA GLY A 4 24.37 -11.96 -8.93
C GLY A 4 23.52 -10.70 -8.83
N THR A 5 22.67 -10.44 -9.82
CA THR A 5 21.65 -9.39 -9.72
C THR A 5 20.53 -9.89 -8.81
N TYR A 6 20.19 -9.12 -7.77
CA TYR A 6 18.97 -9.36 -7.00
C TYR A 6 17.78 -8.99 -7.90
N PRO A 7 16.70 -9.79 -7.96
CA PRO A 7 15.62 -9.53 -8.89
C PRO A 7 14.90 -8.23 -8.56
N SER A 8 14.57 -7.44 -9.58
CA SER A 8 13.74 -6.25 -9.43
C SER A 8 12.25 -6.59 -9.47
N LYS A 9 11.42 -5.67 -9.01
CA LYS A 9 9.97 -5.67 -9.22
C LYS A 9 9.55 -4.36 -9.88
N TYR A 10 8.31 -4.29 -10.32
CA TYR A 10 7.71 -3.10 -10.88
C TYR A 10 6.53 -2.67 -10.01
N ALA A 11 6.54 -1.41 -9.59
CA ALA A 11 5.42 -0.76 -8.93
C ALA A 11 4.55 -0.08 -9.98
N ALA A 12 3.29 -0.50 -10.08
CA ALA A 12 2.31 0.06 -11.01
C ALA A 12 1.14 0.70 -10.25
N PRO A 13 0.91 2.02 -10.40
CA PRO A 13 -0.22 2.67 -9.76
C PRO A 13 -1.54 2.30 -10.46
N LYS A 14 -2.59 2.01 -9.70
CA LYS A 14 -3.94 1.66 -10.21
C LYS A 14 -5.00 2.72 -9.92
N GLY A 15 -4.56 3.90 -9.48
CA GLY A 15 -5.44 5.02 -9.15
C GLY A 15 -5.89 4.98 -7.69
N LEU A 16 -7.09 5.52 -7.43
CA LEU A 16 -7.62 5.67 -6.08
C LEU A 16 -8.61 4.57 -5.74
N PHE A 17 -8.47 4.03 -4.54
CA PHE A 17 -9.43 3.15 -3.89
C PHE A 17 -10.02 3.89 -2.68
N THR A 18 -11.34 3.90 -2.53
CA THR A 18 -12.03 4.67 -1.48
C THR A 18 -12.93 3.75 -0.68
N VAL A 19 -12.78 3.79 0.65
CA VAL A 19 -13.59 3.03 1.60
C VAL A 19 -14.24 4.04 2.54
N GLY A 20 -15.54 4.25 2.39
CA GLY A 20 -16.25 5.35 3.06
C GLY A 20 -15.62 6.70 2.70
N LYS A 21 -14.99 7.35 3.70
CA LYS A 21 -14.28 8.63 3.50
C LYS A 21 -12.76 8.48 3.40
N THR A 22 -12.22 7.32 3.74
CA THR A 22 -10.79 7.03 3.61
C THR A 22 -10.41 6.86 2.15
N LYS A 23 -9.29 7.48 1.74
CA LYS A 23 -8.78 7.40 0.37
C LYS A 23 -7.39 6.79 0.35
N PHE A 24 -7.24 5.75 -0.45
CA PHE A 24 -5.98 5.06 -0.69
C PHE A 24 -5.52 5.27 -2.13
N LYS A 25 -4.23 5.55 -2.31
CA LYS A 25 -3.56 5.27 -3.60
C LYS A 25 -3.29 3.77 -3.69
N TRP A 26 -3.58 3.15 -4.82
CA TRP A 26 -3.36 1.71 -4.99
C TRP A 26 -2.12 1.43 -5.83
N TYR A 27 -1.24 0.58 -5.33
CA TYR A 27 -0.03 0.14 -6.01
C TYR A 27 0.01 -1.38 -6.13
N ASP A 28 0.13 -1.86 -7.36
CA ASP A 28 0.46 -3.25 -7.64
C ASP A 28 1.98 -3.40 -7.66
N LEU A 29 2.51 -4.39 -6.93
CA LEU A 29 3.95 -4.65 -6.85
C LEU A 29 4.24 -6.12 -7.18
N ALA A 30 4.81 -6.36 -8.35
CA ALA A 30 5.13 -7.70 -8.83
C ALA A 30 6.35 -7.69 -9.76
N ILE A 31 6.89 -8.87 -10.08
CA ILE A 31 7.86 -8.99 -11.18
C ILE A 31 7.19 -8.54 -12.49
N ASP A 32 5.97 -9.02 -12.72
CA ASP A 32 5.09 -8.56 -13.79
C ASP A 32 3.71 -8.21 -13.19
N PRO A 33 3.37 -6.90 -13.08
CA PRO A 33 2.06 -6.47 -12.60
C PRO A 33 0.88 -6.96 -13.45
N ALA A 34 1.10 -7.39 -14.70
CA ALA A 34 0.04 -7.95 -15.54
C ALA A 34 -0.45 -9.33 -15.03
N GLU A 35 0.31 -9.99 -14.16
CA GLU A 35 -0.12 -11.24 -13.53
C GLU A 35 -1.14 -11.05 -12.41
N ILE A 36 -1.33 -9.82 -11.93
CA ILE A 36 -2.34 -9.50 -10.92
C ILE A 36 -3.69 -9.39 -11.62
N THR A 37 -4.59 -10.31 -11.28
CA THR A 37 -5.87 -10.40 -11.97
C THR A 37 -6.91 -9.45 -11.37
N PRO A 38 -7.94 -9.06 -12.13
CA PRO A 38 -9.06 -8.29 -11.58
C PRO A 38 -9.75 -8.98 -10.39
N GLN A 39 -9.76 -10.32 -10.36
CA GLN A 39 -10.32 -11.09 -9.25
C GLN A 39 -9.46 -10.96 -7.99
N ASP A 40 -8.13 -10.96 -8.14
CA ASP A 40 -7.22 -10.76 -7.00
C ASP A 40 -7.44 -9.37 -6.39
N ILE A 41 -7.56 -8.34 -7.24
CA ILE A 41 -7.84 -6.96 -6.81
C ILE A 41 -9.19 -6.88 -6.10
N TYR A 42 -10.24 -7.51 -6.65
CA TYR A 42 -11.56 -7.56 -6.02
C TYR A 42 -11.50 -8.20 -4.62
N ASN A 43 -10.81 -9.34 -4.49
CA ASN A 43 -10.66 -10.03 -3.21
C ASN A 43 -9.90 -9.15 -2.19
N ALA A 44 -8.86 -8.45 -2.63
CA ALA A 44 -8.09 -7.54 -1.79
C ALA A 44 -8.93 -6.33 -1.33
N GLN A 45 -9.68 -5.70 -2.23
CA GLN A 45 -10.57 -4.59 -1.90
C GLN A 45 -11.67 -5.02 -0.93
N HIS A 46 -12.31 -6.17 -1.19
CA HIS A 46 -13.32 -6.74 -0.29
C HIS A 46 -12.74 -7.01 1.10
N CYS A 47 -11.49 -7.47 1.21
CA CYS A 47 -10.82 -7.64 2.50
C CYS A 47 -10.73 -6.32 3.27
N ILE A 48 -10.31 -5.23 2.61
CA ILE A 48 -10.12 -3.91 3.24
C ILE A 48 -11.47 -3.30 3.65
N GLU A 49 -12.50 -3.46 2.80
CA GLU A 49 -13.86 -2.96 3.10
C GLU A 49 -14.47 -3.62 4.34
N ASN A 50 -14.08 -4.87 4.65
CA ASN A 50 -14.60 -5.64 5.78
C ASN A 50 -13.58 -5.80 6.92
N ALA A 51 -12.49 -5.02 6.88
CA ALA A 51 -11.43 -5.03 7.86
C ALA A 51 -11.90 -4.53 9.24
N ALA A 52 -11.31 -5.07 10.31
CA ALA A 52 -11.66 -4.69 11.69
C ALA A 52 -11.28 -3.23 12.04
N GLU A 53 -10.36 -2.66 11.27
CA GLU A 53 -9.92 -1.27 11.34
C GLU A 53 -11.04 -0.29 10.95
N ASN A 54 -12.12 -0.77 10.31
CA ASN A 54 -13.31 0.01 9.93
C ASN A 54 -12.96 1.31 9.18
N PHE A 55 -12.16 1.19 8.11
CA PHE A 55 -11.73 2.33 7.28
C PHE A 55 -12.89 3.17 6.73
N GLN A 56 -14.09 2.60 6.64
CA GLN A 56 -15.31 3.27 6.22
C GLN A 56 -15.75 4.42 7.15
N ASP A 57 -15.41 4.32 8.45
CA ASP A 57 -15.88 5.25 9.49
C ASP A 57 -14.85 6.32 9.84
N ILE A 58 -13.71 6.34 9.13
CA ILE A 58 -12.62 7.30 9.33
C ILE A 58 -12.33 8.07 8.05
N GLU A 59 -11.57 9.17 8.17
CA GLU A 59 -11.25 10.10 7.07
C GLU A 59 -9.74 10.11 6.79
N ASP A 60 -9.12 8.93 6.72
CA ASP A 60 -7.68 8.81 6.54
C ASP A 60 -7.28 9.02 5.06
N LEU A 61 -6.03 9.45 4.88
CA LEU A 61 -5.33 9.39 3.59
C LEU A 61 -4.21 8.36 3.70
N GLY A 62 -4.02 7.60 2.64
CA GLY A 62 -3.04 6.53 2.67
C GLY A 62 -2.77 5.90 1.31
N PHE A 63 -2.19 4.71 1.36
CA PHE A 63 -1.91 3.91 0.19
C PHE A 63 -1.97 2.41 0.52
N VAL A 64 -2.20 1.61 -0.51
CA VAL A 64 -2.21 0.16 -0.44
C VAL A 64 -1.14 -0.37 -1.38
N ILE A 65 -0.34 -1.32 -0.90
CA ILE A 65 0.57 -2.10 -1.74
C ILE A 65 0.05 -3.53 -1.84
N MET A 66 -0.39 -3.91 -3.04
CA MET A 66 -0.71 -5.29 -3.38
C MET A 66 0.54 -5.98 -3.91
N HIS A 67 1.26 -6.64 -3.02
CA HIS A 67 2.56 -7.21 -3.30
C HIS A 67 2.46 -8.71 -3.62
N ARG A 68 2.72 -9.09 -4.87
CA ARG A 68 2.79 -10.47 -5.32
C ARG A 68 4.11 -11.11 -4.93
N CYS A 69 4.06 -12.08 -4.01
CA CYS A 69 5.18 -12.84 -3.46
C CYS A 69 5.10 -14.31 -3.90
N GLY A 70 5.54 -14.59 -5.12
CA GLY A 70 5.39 -15.91 -5.72
C GLY A 70 3.93 -16.13 -6.14
N LYS A 71 3.25 -17.11 -5.51
CA LYS A 71 1.84 -17.43 -5.81
C LYS A 71 0.84 -16.70 -4.90
N ASN A 72 1.34 -16.07 -3.84
CA ASN A 72 0.54 -15.47 -2.78
C ASN A 72 0.77 -13.96 -2.78
N TYR A 73 -0.11 -13.23 -2.10
CA TYR A 73 -0.11 -11.80 -1.96
C TYR A 73 0.09 -11.37 -0.51
N LEU A 74 0.89 -10.33 -0.32
CA LEU A 74 0.83 -9.47 0.85
C LEU A 74 0.05 -8.21 0.47
N LEU A 75 -0.89 -7.82 1.32
CA LEU A 75 -1.67 -6.60 1.15
C LEU A 75 -1.35 -5.68 2.31
N LEU A 76 -0.54 -4.66 2.03
CA LEU A 76 -0.09 -3.68 3.02
C LEU A 76 -1.00 -2.46 2.92
N VAL A 77 -1.85 -2.27 3.93
CA VAL A 77 -2.77 -1.14 4.02
C VAL A 77 -2.16 -0.09 4.94
N CYS A 78 -1.73 1.02 4.35
CA CYS A 78 -1.01 2.07 5.03
C CYS A 78 -1.86 3.34 5.15
N THR A 79 -1.92 3.94 6.33
CA THR A 79 -2.61 5.21 6.60
C THR A 79 -1.67 6.20 7.27
N TRP A 80 -1.82 7.48 6.94
CA TRP A 80 -1.13 8.55 7.65
C TRP A 80 -1.98 9.02 8.82
N ARG A 81 -1.45 8.88 10.04
CA ARG A 81 -2.12 9.29 11.28
C ARG A 81 -1.18 10.12 12.14
N SER A 82 -1.73 10.74 13.18
CA SER A 82 -0.98 11.61 14.09
C SER A 82 -0.16 12.67 13.34
N GLU A 83 -0.69 13.13 12.21
CA GLU A 83 -0.04 13.97 11.19
C GLU A 83 1.14 13.33 10.43
N ASN A 84 2.10 12.68 11.09
CA ASN A 84 3.38 12.31 10.47
C ASN A 84 3.75 10.82 10.62
N GLU A 85 2.84 9.99 11.12
CA GLU A 85 3.09 8.58 11.37
C GLU A 85 2.48 7.71 10.29
N LEU A 86 3.24 6.74 9.80
CA LEU A 86 2.74 5.69 8.92
C LEU A 86 2.24 4.53 9.77
N TRP A 87 0.93 4.27 9.71
CA TRP A 87 0.29 3.15 10.37
C TRP A 87 0.00 2.07 9.34
N GLU A 88 0.26 0.81 9.69
CA GLU A 88 0.23 -0.31 8.75
C GLU A 88 -0.57 -1.49 9.32
N SER A 89 -1.45 -2.03 8.47
CA SER A 89 -2.02 -3.36 8.65
C SER A 89 -1.65 -4.24 7.45
N VAL A 90 -1.28 -5.50 7.71
CA VAL A 90 -0.79 -6.41 6.69
C VAL A 90 -1.70 -7.63 6.62
N TYR A 91 -2.20 -7.94 5.44
CA TYR A 91 -2.97 -9.14 5.17
C TYR A 91 -2.19 -10.09 4.26
N TYR A 92 -2.44 -11.38 4.41
CA TYR A 92 -1.80 -12.43 3.63
C TYR A 92 -2.83 -13.44 3.14
N ASP A 93 -2.71 -13.88 1.89
CA ASP A 93 -3.70 -14.77 1.25
C ASP A 93 -3.30 -16.25 1.21
N GLY A 94 -2.36 -16.70 2.06
CA GLY A 94 -1.81 -18.06 1.97
C GLY A 94 -2.83 -19.21 2.12
N SER A 95 -4.04 -18.93 2.64
CA SER A 95 -5.17 -19.87 2.73
C SER A 95 -6.09 -19.83 1.49
N GLY A 96 -5.85 -18.93 0.54
CA GLY A 96 -6.72 -18.60 -0.59
C GLY A 96 -7.63 -17.39 -0.32
N ASN A 97 -7.63 -16.83 0.90
CA ASN A 97 -8.33 -15.60 1.25
C ASN A 97 -7.40 -14.68 2.05
N PHE A 98 -7.53 -13.38 1.88
CA PHE A 98 -6.78 -12.42 2.70
C PHE A 98 -7.20 -12.50 4.17
N GLU A 99 -6.22 -12.75 5.03
CA GLU A 99 -6.38 -12.81 6.48
C GLU A 99 -5.37 -11.87 7.13
N ILE A 100 -5.74 -11.25 8.25
CA ILE A 100 -4.84 -10.36 8.99
C ILE A 100 -3.60 -11.14 9.43
N TRP A 101 -2.42 -10.61 9.14
CA TRP A 101 -1.19 -11.15 9.69
C TRP A 101 -1.06 -10.65 11.13
N ASP A 102 -1.31 -11.51 12.11
CA ASP A 102 -1.10 -11.18 13.52
C ASP A 102 0.40 -10.91 13.77
N ARG A 103 0.68 -9.65 14.17
CA ARG A 103 2.01 -9.11 14.43
C ARG A 103 2.27 -8.93 15.94
N ASN A 104 1.78 -9.83 16.79
CA ASN A 104 2.07 -9.86 18.23
C ASN A 104 3.52 -10.30 18.57
N LYS A 105 4.55 -9.61 18.04
CA LYS A 105 5.97 -9.83 18.37
C LYS A 105 6.74 -8.52 18.55
N THR A 106 7.80 -8.55 19.34
CA THR A 106 8.64 -7.37 19.64
C THR A 106 9.46 -6.89 18.43
N HIS A 107 9.88 -7.82 17.56
CA HIS A 107 10.63 -7.50 16.35
C HIS A 107 9.92 -8.12 15.15
N LEU A 108 9.50 -7.28 14.22
CA LEU A 108 8.62 -7.63 13.12
C LEU A 108 9.23 -7.17 11.80
N PRO A 109 9.08 -7.95 10.72
CA PRO A 109 9.34 -7.44 9.38
C PRO A 109 8.35 -6.32 9.09
N THR A 110 8.82 -5.22 8.50
CA THR A 110 8.00 -4.13 7.98
C THR A 110 7.99 -4.22 6.46
N TYR A 111 8.79 -3.40 5.79
CA TYR A 111 8.90 -3.35 4.34
C TYR A 111 10.11 -4.13 3.84
N CYS A 112 9.93 -4.90 2.77
CA CYS A 112 11.01 -5.42 1.95
C CYS A 112 11.57 -4.31 1.03
N VAL A 113 12.72 -4.58 0.43
CA VAL A 113 13.45 -3.61 -0.40
C VAL A 113 12.63 -3.06 -1.58
N TRP A 114 11.72 -3.86 -2.13
CA TRP A 114 10.85 -3.44 -3.24
C TRP A 114 9.72 -2.51 -2.77
N GLU A 115 9.07 -2.84 -1.65
CA GLU A 115 8.03 -2.00 -1.04
C GLU A 115 8.58 -0.64 -0.61
N MET A 116 9.85 -0.59 -0.18
CA MET A 116 10.52 0.64 0.23
C MET A 116 10.57 1.72 -0.86
N GLY A 117 10.55 1.36 -2.16
CA GLY A 117 10.48 2.35 -3.24
C GLY A 117 9.18 3.17 -3.19
N ILE A 118 8.04 2.48 -3.02
CA ILE A 118 6.73 3.10 -2.87
C ILE A 118 6.66 3.88 -1.55
N VAL A 119 7.06 3.27 -0.43
CA VAL A 119 7.04 3.91 0.90
C VAL A 119 7.88 5.18 0.93
N TYR A 120 9.05 5.15 0.28
CA TYR A 120 9.92 6.32 0.19
C TYR A 120 9.27 7.42 -0.65
N HIS A 121 8.66 7.09 -1.79
CA HIS A 121 7.89 8.07 -2.56
C HIS A 121 6.77 8.70 -1.73
N GLU A 122 5.93 7.88 -1.09
CA GLU A 122 4.81 8.35 -0.29
C GLU A 122 5.25 9.19 0.90
N SER A 123 6.35 8.85 1.57
CA SER A 123 6.89 9.67 2.66
C SER A 123 7.30 11.07 2.19
N ARG A 124 7.85 11.20 0.98
CA ARG A 124 8.23 12.50 0.40
C ARG A 124 6.99 13.29 -0.02
N ALA A 125 6.04 12.63 -0.67
CA ALA A 125 4.78 13.25 -1.08
C ALA A 125 3.99 13.73 0.15
N TRP A 126 3.90 12.91 1.19
CA TRP A 126 3.25 13.25 2.45
C TRP A 126 3.95 14.41 3.16
N LYS A 127 5.29 14.41 3.21
CA LYS A 127 6.05 15.54 3.77
C LYS A 127 5.77 16.86 3.04
N LYS A 128 5.63 16.84 1.71
CA LYS A 128 5.21 18.03 0.96
C LYS A 128 3.81 18.47 1.35
N TYR A 129 2.85 17.53 1.39
CA TYR A 129 1.46 17.78 1.78
C TYR A 129 1.36 18.37 3.20
N LEU A 130 2.16 17.90 4.16
CA LEU A 130 2.19 18.44 5.52
C LEU A 130 2.62 19.92 5.59
N GLY A 131 3.39 20.40 4.60
CA GLY A 131 3.79 21.80 4.48
C GLY A 131 2.78 22.71 3.78
N THR A 132 1.61 22.19 3.38
CA THR A 132 0.55 22.95 2.69
C THR A 132 -0.51 23.46 3.66
N THR A 133 -1.51 24.18 3.13
CA THR A 133 -2.71 24.58 3.86
C THR A 133 -3.67 23.41 4.12
N LYS A 134 -3.45 22.25 3.47
CA LYS A 134 -4.25 21.02 3.55
C LYS A 134 -5.70 21.25 3.10
N ASP A 135 -5.91 22.17 2.16
CA ASP A 135 -7.21 22.37 1.55
C ASP A 135 -7.57 21.23 0.57
N GLU A 136 -8.73 21.30 -0.05
CA GLU A 136 -9.18 20.24 -0.95
C GLU A 136 -8.30 20.10 -2.21
N ASP A 137 -7.65 21.17 -2.66
CA ASP A 137 -6.75 21.11 -3.80
C ASP A 137 -5.39 20.53 -3.40
N ASP A 138 -4.88 20.86 -2.20
CA ASP A 138 -3.70 20.21 -1.61
C ASP A 138 -3.90 18.69 -1.47
N LYS A 139 -5.08 18.27 -0.99
CA LYS A 139 -5.44 16.84 -0.89
C LYS A 139 -5.47 16.16 -2.26
N LYS A 140 -6.10 16.79 -3.26
CA LYS A 140 -6.12 16.26 -4.64
C LYS A 140 -4.70 16.15 -5.20
N ASN A 141 -3.85 17.13 -4.95
CA ASN A 141 -2.45 17.12 -5.39
C ASN A 141 -1.67 15.97 -4.75
N TYR A 142 -1.85 15.74 -3.44
CA TYR A 142 -1.25 14.57 -2.78
C TYR A 142 -1.75 13.27 -3.41
N LEU A 143 -3.06 13.10 -3.60
CA LEU A 143 -3.66 11.88 -4.15
C LEU A 143 -3.27 11.62 -5.61
N ALA A 144 -2.96 12.65 -6.38
CA ALA A 144 -2.50 12.55 -7.77
C ALA A 144 -0.99 12.26 -7.90
N ASP A 145 -0.18 12.49 -6.86
CA ASP A 145 1.26 12.22 -6.86
C ASP A 145 1.54 10.73 -6.66
N LEU A 146 1.53 9.98 -7.77
CA LEU A 146 1.68 8.52 -7.80
C LEU A 146 3.09 8.08 -8.19
N PHE A 147 3.55 6.98 -7.59
CA PHE A 147 4.79 6.31 -7.99
C PHE A 147 4.56 5.25 -9.07
N GLU A 148 5.41 5.23 -10.09
CA GLU A 148 5.49 4.17 -11.08
C GLU A 148 6.97 3.92 -11.41
N GLY A 149 7.37 2.64 -11.45
CA GLY A 149 8.71 2.28 -11.88
C GLY A 149 9.27 1.01 -11.26
N GLU A 150 10.48 0.67 -11.69
CA GLU A 150 11.26 -0.43 -11.16
C GLU A 150 11.76 -0.14 -9.73
N VAL A 151 11.73 -1.16 -8.88
CA VAL A 151 12.20 -1.17 -7.48
C VAL A 151 13.00 -2.41 -7.17
#